data_AF-A0A7S2KUW4-F1
#
_entry.id   AF-A0A7S2KUW4-F1
#
_cell.length_a   1.000
_cell.length_b   1.000
_cell.length_c   1.000
_cell.angle_alpha   90.00
_cell.angle_beta   90.00
_cell.angle_gamma   90.00
#
_symmetry.space_group_name_H-M   'P 1'
#
loop_
_entity.id
_entity.type
_entity.pdbx_description
1 polymer ?
#
loop_
_entity_poly.entity_id
_entity_poly.type
_entity_poly.pdbx_seq_one_letter_code
_entity_poly.pdbx_strand_id
1 'polypeptide(L)'
;RWVSTQRQQYQNKKKGKTTQMTDERIDKLEGIGFVWDASDKIGVQRNDEGWMRMFEELMEYKEKHGDCLVPNKNGDILKLRRWVSTQRQQYQNKKKGKTTQMTDERIDKLEGIGFVWDA
;
A
#
# COMPACT_ATOMS: atom_id res chain seq x y z
N ARG A 1 14.66 23.92 -6.59
CA ARG A 1 15.75 24.20 -5.62
C ARG A 1 15.25 24.30 -4.18
N TRP A 2 14.19 25.06 -3.86
CA TRP A 2 13.73 25.21 -2.47
C TRP A 2 13.09 23.94 -1.86
N VAL A 3 12.13 23.32 -2.57
CA VAL A 3 11.44 22.09 -2.12
C VAL A 3 12.42 20.94 -1.85
N SER A 4 13.38 20.71 -2.76
CA SER A 4 14.42 19.69 -2.59
C SER A 4 15.27 19.91 -1.34
N THR A 5 15.60 21.17 -1.04
CA THR A 5 16.36 21.52 0.17
C THR A 5 15.53 21.25 1.44
N GLN A 6 14.24 21.61 1.46
CA GLN A 6 13.36 21.31 2.59
C GLN A 6 13.27 19.81 2.86
N ARG A 7 13.06 19.00 1.80
CA ARG A 7 13.00 17.54 1.93
C ARG A 7 14.31 16.93 2.44
N GLN A 8 15.45 17.39 1.94
CA GLN A 8 16.76 16.93 2.41
C GLN A 8 16.99 17.28 3.89
N GLN A 9 16.61 18.49 4.30
CA GLN A 9 16.75 18.94 5.69
C GLN A 9 15.83 18.17 6.65
N TYR A 10 14.61 17.84 6.21
CA TYR A 10 13.66 17.01 6.97
C TYR A 10 14.17 15.57 7.12
N GLN A 11 14.66 14.96 6.03
CA GLN A 11 15.26 13.62 6.08
C GLN A 11 16.51 13.57 6.97
N ASN A 12 17.33 14.62 6.96
CA ASN A 12 18.47 14.75 7.86
C ASN A 12 18.00 14.86 9.32
N LYS A 13 16.92 15.61 9.60
CA LYS A 13 16.32 15.70 10.94
C LYS A 13 15.84 14.34 11.44
N LYS A 14 15.11 13.59 10.60
CA LYS A 14 14.64 12.22 10.90
C LYS A 14 15.78 11.24 11.18
N LYS A 15 16.95 11.46 10.57
CA LYS A 15 18.17 10.65 10.79
C LYS A 15 19.03 11.16 11.96
N GLY A 16 18.53 12.10 12.76
CA GLY A 16 19.24 12.66 13.92
C GLY A 16 20.43 13.56 13.58
N LYS A 17 20.55 14.01 12.31
CA LYS A 17 21.61 14.93 11.90
C LYS A 17 21.25 16.38 12.23
N THR A 18 22.25 17.20 12.51
CA THR A 18 22.08 18.64 12.67
C THR A 18 21.61 19.29 11.38
N THR A 19 20.60 20.15 11.50
CA THR A 19 19.89 20.76 10.37
C THR A 19 19.24 22.06 10.82
N GLN A 20 19.02 22.99 9.87
CA GLN A 20 18.30 24.25 10.11
C GLN A 20 16.76 24.06 10.13
N MET A 21 16.29 22.80 10.05
CA MET A 21 14.87 22.47 10.10
C MET A 21 14.32 22.52 11.52
N THR A 22 13.53 23.55 11.83
CA THR A 22 12.82 23.69 13.12
C THR A 22 11.49 22.93 13.11
N ASP A 23 10.99 22.53 14.28
CA ASP A 23 9.68 21.87 14.40
C ASP A 23 8.55 22.79 13.96
N GLU A 24 8.59 24.07 14.35
CA GLU A 24 7.61 25.08 13.90
C GLU A 24 7.54 25.19 12.36
N ARG A 25 8.67 25.03 11.66
CA ARG A 25 8.71 25.05 10.20
C ARG A 25 8.10 23.78 9.61
N ILE A 26 8.29 22.63 10.26
CA ILE A 26 7.66 21.37 9.87
C ILE A 26 6.15 21.51 10.01
N ASP A 27 5.66 21.98 11.15
CA ASP A 27 4.24 22.15 11.44
C ASP A 27 3.55 23.07 10.44
N LYS A 28 4.17 24.20 10.09
CA LYS A 28 3.63 25.14 9.07
C LYS A 28 3.52 24.50 7.69
N LEU A 29 4.48 23.64 7.33
CA LEU A 29 4.48 22.95 6.04
C LEU A 29 3.46 21.80 6.04
N GLU A 30 3.36 21.04 7.13
CA GLU A 30 2.35 20.00 7.29
C GLU A 30 0.93 20.60 7.29
N GLY A 31 0.73 21.78 7.90
CA GLY A 31 -0.54 22.50 7.93
C GLY A 31 -1.06 22.94 6.55
N ILE A 32 -0.19 23.07 5.54
CA ILE A 32 -0.59 23.34 4.15
C ILE A 32 -0.58 22.08 3.27
N GLY A 33 -0.48 20.89 3.87
CA GLY A 33 -0.46 19.62 3.16
C GLY A 33 0.83 19.36 2.37
N PHE A 34 1.95 19.97 2.80
CA PHE A 34 3.23 19.80 2.11
C PHE A 34 3.74 18.36 2.21
N VAL A 35 3.92 17.73 1.05
CA VAL A 35 4.39 16.34 0.98
C VAL A 35 5.91 16.29 1.05
N TRP A 36 6.42 15.80 2.19
CA TRP A 36 7.85 15.64 2.48
C TRP A 36 8.52 14.57 1.63
N ASP A 37 7.78 13.55 1.22
CA ASP A 37 8.26 12.51 0.34
C ASP A 37 7.32 12.33 -0.85
N ALA A 38 7.70 12.88 -2.00
CA ALA A 38 6.92 12.67 -3.22
C ALA A 38 6.92 11.21 -3.66
N SER A 39 7.94 10.42 -3.27
CA SER A 39 7.97 8.99 -3.57
C SER A 39 6.99 8.21 -2.68
N ASP A 40 6.69 8.67 -1.47
CA ASP A 40 5.61 8.09 -0.66
C ASP A 40 4.25 8.34 -1.32
N LYS A 41 3.94 9.57 -1.74
CA LYS A 41 2.63 9.85 -2.37
C LYS A 41 2.48 9.21 -3.75
N ILE A 42 3.51 9.29 -4.60
CA ILE A 42 3.50 8.68 -5.95
C ILE A 42 3.57 7.15 -5.82
N GLY A 43 4.31 6.63 -4.85
CA GLY A 43 4.43 5.19 -4.58
C GLY A 43 3.14 4.59 -4.05
N VAL A 44 2.43 5.28 -3.15
CA VAL A 44 1.10 4.87 -2.68
C VAL A 44 0.10 4.88 -3.83
N GLN A 45 0.04 5.94 -4.64
CA GLN A 45 -0.87 6.00 -5.80
C GLN A 45 -0.63 4.88 -6.82
N ARG A 46 0.63 4.64 -7.20
CA ARG A 46 0.98 3.54 -8.13
C ARG A 46 0.67 2.16 -7.54
N ASN A 47 0.85 2.00 -6.24
CA ASN A 47 0.50 0.77 -5.53
C ASN A 47 -1.02 0.54 -5.55
N ASP A 48 -1.84 1.59 -5.45
CA ASP A 48 -3.30 1.48 -5.49
C ASP A 48 -3.82 1.12 -6.89
N GLU A 49 -3.29 1.73 -7.95
CA GLU A 49 -3.65 1.37 -9.33
C GLU A 49 -3.33 -0.11 -9.63
N GLY A 50 -2.12 -0.55 -9.27
CA GLY A 50 -1.70 -1.94 -9.46
C GLY A 50 -2.51 -2.92 -8.61
N TRP A 51 -2.91 -2.52 -7.41
CA TRP A 51 -3.76 -3.32 -6.54
C TRP A 51 -5.18 -3.44 -7.11
N MET A 52 -5.77 -2.33 -7.56
CA MET A 52 -7.12 -2.29 -8.14
C MET A 52 -7.24 -3.19 -9.37
N ARG A 53 -6.26 -3.15 -10.27
CA ARG A 53 -6.24 -4.03 -11.44
C ARG A 53 -6.26 -5.52 -11.06
N MET A 54 -5.50 -5.91 -10.06
CA MET A 54 -5.48 -7.31 -9.60
C MET A 54 -6.77 -7.69 -8.86
N PHE A 55 -7.39 -6.72 -8.18
CA PHE A 55 -8.70 -6.89 -7.56
C PHE A 55 -9.79 -7.11 -8.62
N GLU A 56 -9.76 -6.36 -9.73
CA GLU A 56 -10.64 -6.59 -10.88
C GLU A 56 -10.42 -7.99 -11.49
N GLU A 57 -9.17 -8.41 -11.70
CA GLU A 57 -8.84 -9.78 -12.15
C GLU A 57 -9.40 -10.84 -11.19
N LEU A 58 -9.42 -10.57 -9.87
CA LEU A 58 -10.02 -11.48 -8.87
C LEU A 58 -11.55 -11.51 -8.96
N MET A 59 -12.19 -10.36 -9.20
CA MET A 59 -13.64 -10.28 -9.39
C MET A 59 -14.07 -11.09 -10.62
N GLU A 60 -13.37 -10.94 -11.74
CA GLU A 60 -13.64 -11.74 -12.94
C GLU A 60 -13.41 -13.23 -12.70
N TYR A 61 -12.38 -13.59 -11.93
CA TYR A 61 -12.15 -14.98 -11.54
C TYR A 61 -13.34 -15.52 -10.72
N LYS A 62 -13.79 -14.75 -9.73
CA LYS A 62 -14.94 -15.13 -8.89
C LYS A 62 -16.21 -15.30 -9.72
N GLU A 63 -16.47 -14.42 -10.69
CA GLU A 63 -17.62 -14.55 -11.57
C GLU A 63 -17.60 -15.85 -12.39
N LYS A 64 -16.41 -16.26 -12.86
CA LYS A 64 -16.23 -17.48 -13.66
C LYS A 64 -16.23 -18.77 -12.85
N HIS A 65 -15.72 -18.74 -11.62
CA HIS A 65 -15.47 -19.94 -10.80
C HIS A 65 -16.39 -20.06 -9.57
N GLY A 66 -17.07 -18.98 -9.18
CA GLY A 66 -17.94 -18.91 -8.00
C GLY A 66 -17.21 -18.61 -6.69
N ASP A 67 -15.88 -18.68 -6.66
CA ASP A 67 -15.06 -18.47 -5.46
C ASP A 67 -13.79 -17.64 -5.74
N CYS A 68 -13.08 -17.27 -4.68
CA CYS A 68 -11.77 -16.64 -4.74
C CYS A 68 -10.62 -17.64 -4.47
N LEU A 69 -10.88 -18.94 -4.61
CA LEU A 69 -9.92 -20.01 -4.34
C LEU A 69 -9.13 -20.32 -5.61
N VAL A 70 -8.13 -19.48 -5.85
CA VAL A 70 -7.27 -19.61 -7.03
C VAL A 70 -6.37 -20.86 -6.93
N PRO A 71 -6.51 -21.86 -7.82
CA PRO A 71 -5.79 -23.12 -7.71
C PRO A 71 -4.30 -22.96 -7.97
N ASN A 72 -3.52 -23.90 -7.43
CA ASN A 72 -2.07 -23.98 -7.67
C ASN A 72 -1.78 -24.60 -9.05
N LYS A 73 -2.03 -23.84 -10.12
CA LYS A 73 -1.71 -24.20 -11.51
C LYS A 73 -0.72 -23.21 -12.11
N ASN A 74 0.17 -23.72 -12.94
CA ASN A 74 1.08 -22.88 -13.74
C ASN A 74 0.32 -22.30 -14.94
N GLY A 75 0.67 -21.07 -15.35
CA GLY A 75 0.04 -20.36 -16.47
C GLY A 75 -0.44 -18.96 -16.09
N ASP A 76 -1.42 -18.44 -16.83
CA ASP A 76 -1.90 -17.06 -16.70
C ASP A 76 -2.45 -16.72 -15.30
N ILE A 77 -2.94 -17.73 -14.59
CA ILE A 77 -3.50 -17.59 -13.23
C ILE A 77 -2.43 -17.43 -12.14
N LEU A 78 -1.16 -17.73 -12.44
CA LEU A 78 -0.08 -17.74 -11.45
C LEU A 78 0.13 -16.35 -10.82
N LYS A 79 -0.05 -15.29 -11.61
CA LYS A 79 0.07 -13.91 -11.14
C LYS A 79 -1.02 -13.58 -10.12
N LEU A 80 -2.28 -13.89 -10.44
CA LEU A 80 -3.42 -13.69 -9.54
C LEU A 80 -3.25 -14.50 -8.25
N ARG A 81 -2.83 -15.76 -8.35
CA ARG A 81 -2.54 -16.61 -7.18
C ARG A 81 -1.50 -15.98 -6.25
N ARG A 82 -0.36 -15.54 -6.79
CA ARG A 82 0.69 -14.87 -5.98
C ARG A 82 0.15 -13.62 -5.30
N TRP A 83 -0.67 -12.86 -6.02
CA TRP A 83 -1.31 -11.66 -5.47
C TRP A 83 -2.27 -11.99 -4.32
N VAL A 84 -3.13 -13.01 -4.46
CA VAL A 84 -4.00 -13.51 -3.38
C VAL A 84 -3.18 -13.93 -2.16
N SER A 85 -2.11 -14.70 -2.35
CA SER A 85 -1.21 -15.09 -1.26
C SER A 85 -0.56 -13.88 -0.57
N THR A 86 -0.24 -12.85 -1.34
CA THR A 86 0.31 -11.59 -0.82
C THR A 86 -0.73 -10.87 0.04
N GLN A 87 -1.99 -10.81 -0.37
CA GLN A 87 -3.05 -10.19 0.42
C GLN A 87 -3.21 -10.89 1.77
N ARG A 88 -3.26 -12.23 1.80
CA ARG A 88 -3.34 -13.00 3.04
C ARG A 88 -2.17 -12.71 3.98
N GLN A 89 -0.94 -12.70 3.46
CA GLN A 89 0.25 -12.38 4.26
C GLN A 89 0.20 -10.95 4.82
N GLN A 90 -0.16 -9.96 4.00
CA GLN A 90 -0.22 -8.57 4.40
C GLN A 90 -1.30 -8.33 5.47
N TYR A 91 -2.46 -9.00 5.35
CA TYR A 91 -3.50 -8.98 6.37
C TYR A 91 -3.04 -9.59 7.70
N GLN A 92 -2.35 -10.73 7.66
CA GLN A 92 -1.76 -11.32 8.87
C GLN A 92 -0.71 -10.41 9.52
N ASN A 93 0.12 -9.74 8.71
CA ASN A 93 1.08 -8.76 9.21
C ASN A 93 0.37 -7.57 9.88
N LYS A 94 -0.73 -7.09 9.29
CA LYS A 94 -1.58 -6.05 9.88
C LYS A 94 -2.12 -6.48 11.24
N LYS A 95 -2.68 -7.69 11.35
CA LYS A 95 -3.17 -8.26 12.61
C LYS A 95 -2.08 -8.37 13.68
N LYS A 96 -0.83 -8.57 13.27
CA LYS A 96 0.35 -8.62 14.15
C LYS A 96 0.93 -7.23 14.47
N GLY A 97 0.28 -6.14 14.06
CA GLY A 97 0.74 -4.77 14.27
C GLY A 97 2.00 -4.40 13.47
N LYS A 98 2.34 -5.17 12.42
CA LYS A 98 3.50 -4.87 11.57
C LYS A 98 3.14 -3.85 10.50
N THR A 99 4.10 -3.02 10.13
CA THR A 99 3.97 -2.11 8.99
C THR A 99 3.69 -2.90 7.71
N THR A 100 2.63 -2.52 6.99
CA THR A 100 2.12 -3.23 5.82
C THR A 100 1.48 -2.24 4.83
N GLN A 101 1.35 -2.68 3.59
CA GLN A 101 0.59 -1.98 2.53
C GLN A 101 -0.90 -2.36 2.53
N MET A 102 -1.37 -3.12 3.53
CA MET A 102 -2.78 -3.47 3.70
C MET A 102 -3.53 -2.33 4.40
N THR A 103 -4.31 -1.56 3.65
CA THR A 103 -5.21 -0.53 4.17
C THR A 103 -6.55 -1.13 4.60
N ASP A 104 -7.35 -0.40 5.39
CA ASP A 104 -8.70 -0.86 5.75
C ASP A 104 -9.61 -0.93 4.53
N GLU A 105 -9.51 0.05 3.62
CA GLU A 105 -10.26 0.04 2.36
C GLU A 105 -10.00 -1.22 1.51
N ARG A 106 -8.75 -1.69 1.44
CA ARG A 106 -8.42 -2.93 0.71
C ARG A 106 -9.04 -4.17 1.36
N ILE A 107 -9.13 -4.18 2.69
CA ILE A 107 -9.80 -5.25 3.45
C ILE A 107 -11.29 -5.23 3.13
N ASP A 108 -11.94 -4.07 3.24
CA ASP A 108 -13.37 -3.91 2.99
C ASP A 108 -13.75 -4.35 1.57
N LYS A 109 -12.94 -3.99 0.56
CA LYS A 109 -13.16 -4.43 -0.83
C LYS A 109 -13.05 -5.95 -0.99
N LEU A 110 -12.05 -6.57 -0.36
CA LEU A 110 -11.87 -8.03 -0.41
C LEU A 110 -12.99 -8.77 0.34
N GLU A 111 -13.37 -8.29 1.51
CA GLU A 111 -14.49 -8.86 2.28
C GLU A 111 -15.82 -8.68 1.55
N GLY A 112 -16.02 -7.56 0.85
CA GLY A 112 -17.19 -7.29 0.02
C GLY A 112 -17.38 -8.30 -1.12
N ILE A 113 -16.31 -8.93 -1.59
CA ILE A 113 -16.38 -10.02 -2.57
C ILE A 113 -16.33 -11.41 -1.92
N GLY A 114 -16.45 -11.53 -0.60
CA GLY A 114 -16.43 -12.81 0.11
C GLY A 114 -15.05 -13.50 0.13
N PHE A 115 -13.98 -12.71 0.11
CA PHE A 115 -12.61 -13.23 0.14
C PHE A 115 -12.32 -13.96 1.45
N VAL A 116 -11.77 -15.18 1.36
CA VAL A 116 -11.40 -15.98 2.53
C VAL A 116 -9.91 -15.77 2.87
N TRP A 117 -9.66 -15.24 4.06
CA TRP A 117 -8.32 -14.92 4.56
C TRP A 117 -7.51 -16.14 5.02
N ASP A 118 -8.19 -17.17 5.55
CA ASP A 118 -7.58 -18.35 6.19
C ASP A 118 -7.55 -19.60 5.30
N ALA A 119 -7.73 -19.41 3.98
CA ALA A 119 -7.71 -20.49 2.99
C ALA A 119 -6.30 -20.91 2.55
#